data_AF-A0A1I0A1Z2-F1
#
_entry.id   AF-A0A1I0A1Z2-F1
#
_cell.length_a   1.000
_cell.length_b   1.000
_cell.length_c   1.000
_cell.angle_alpha   90.00
_cell.angle_beta   90.00
_cell.angle_gamma   90.00
#
_symmetry.space_group_name_H-M   'P 1'
#
loop_
_entity.id
_entity.type
_entity.pdbx_description
1 polymer ?
#
loop_
_entity_poly.entity_id
_entity_poly.type
_entity_poly.pdbx_seq_one_letter_code
_entity_poly.pdbx_strand_id
1 'polypeptide(L)'
;MTKETTIDPDCLKKLNRDGLLSLSSEMIPDIYDRVKVQRFREREGDSTKLKYLRVLVIAIQAHNSILKDEQLEDIEHRLAALEEDDHTYN
;
A
#
# COMPACT_ATOMS: atom_id res chain seq x y z
N MET A 1 27.33 6.38 17.15
CA MET A 1 26.27 7.40 17.11
C MET A 1 25.02 6.77 16.52
N THR A 2 24.16 6.24 17.37
CA THR A 2 22.82 5.79 16.99
C THR A 2 22.00 7.03 16.67
N LYS A 3 21.66 7.23 15.40
CA LYS A 3 20.67 8.25 15.04
C LYS A 3 19.35 7.76 15.63
N GLU A 4 18.88 8.43 16.68
CA GLU A 4 17.49 8.31 17.11
C GLU A 4 16.64 8.82 15.96
N THR A 5 16.06 7.88 15.19
CA THR A 5 14.96 8.21 14.31
C THR A 5 13.81 8.59 15.23
N THR A 6 13.63 9.90 15.44
CA THR A 6 12.40 10.45 16.01
C THR A 6 11.25 9.98 15.13
N ILE A 7 10.53 8.95 15.60
CA ILE A 7 9.30 8.49 14.99
C ILE A 7 8.29 9.58 15.28
N ASP A 8 7.93 10.34 14.25
CA ASP A 8 6.89 11.36 14.30
C ASP A 8 5.60 10.75 14.89
N PRO A 9 5.01 11.31 15.96
CA PRO A 9 3.79 10.80 16.58
C PRO A 9 2.57 10.79 15.64
N ASP A 10 2.67 11.39 14.46
CA ASP A 10 1.65 11.38 13.41
C ASP A 10 1.73 10.16 12.47
N CYS A 11 2.57 9.17 12.79
CA CYS A 11 2.75 7.93 12.01
C CYS A 11 1.49 7.06 11.86
N LEU A 12 0.41 7.41 12.55
CA LEU A 12 -0.90 6.77 12.48
C LEU A 12 -1.90 7.52 11.58
N LYS A 13 -1.46 8.47 10.77
CA LYS A 13 -2.30 9.00 9.68
C LYS A 13 -2.76 7.85 8.78
N LYS A 14 -4.08 7.74 8.55
CA LYS A 14 -4.68 6.76 7.62
C LYS A 14 -3.94 6.89 6.29
N LEU A 15 -3.21 5.84 5.92
CA LEU A 15 -2.43 5.85 4.70
C LEU A 15 -3.42 5.89 3.52
N ASN A 16 -3.39 6.98 2.75
CA ASN A 16 -4.24 7.14 1.58
C ASN A 16 -3.54 6.57 0.33
N ARG A 17 -4.20 6.66 -0.83
CA ARG A 17 -3.66 6.09 -2.07
C ARG A 17 -2.33 6.72 -2.48
N ASP A 18 -2.16 8.02 -2.28
CA ASP A 18 -0.93 8.74 -2.61
C ASP A 18 0.22 8.35 -1.67
N GLY A 19 -0.09 8.12 -0.39
CA GLY A 19 0.86 7.61 0.60
C GLY A 19 1.31 6.18 0.28
N LEU A 20 0.38 5.30 -0.11
CA LEU A 20 0.72 3.94 -0.58
C LEU A 20 1.56 3.98 -1.85
N LEU A 21 1.22 4.86 -2.80
CA LEU A 21 1.95 5.02 -4.05
C LEU A 21 3.39 5.45 -3.76
N SER A 22 3.58 6.49 -2.95
CA SER A 22 4.89 7.00 -2.56
C SER A 22 5.74 5.90 -1.91
N LEU A 23 5.18 5.17 -0.94
CA LEU A 23 5.86 4.06 -0.28
C LEU A 23 6.27 2.96 -1.26
N SER A 24 5.37 2.59 -2.19
CA SER A 24 5.69 1.60 -3.22
C SER A 24 6.75 2.10 -4.21
N SER A 25 6.72 3.37 -4.59
CA SER A 25 7.67 3.98 -5.52
C SER A 25 9.07 4.09 -4.93
N GLU A 26 9.21 4.23 -3.61
CA GLU A 26 10.51 4.18 -2.92
C GLU A 26 11.05 2.74 -2.81
N MET A 27 10.19 1.76 -2.56
CA MET A 27 10.61 0.36 -2.37
C MET A 27 10.96 -0.37 -3.67
N ILE A 28 10.22 -0.10 -4.75
CA ILE A 28 10.37 -0.82 -6.02
C ILE A 28 11.81 -0.72 -6.57
N PRO A 29 12.44 0.47 -6.64
CA PRO A 29 13.84 0.60 -7.10
C PRO A 29 14.81 -0.23 -6.27
N ASP A 30 14.63 -0.24 -4.95
CA ASP A 30 15.48 -0.96 -3.99
C ASP A 30 15.49 -2.47 -4.25
N ILE A 31 14.32 -3.03 -4.55
CA ILE A 31 14.16 -4.45 -4.89
C ILE A 31 14.62 -4.70 -6.33
N TYR A 32 14.23 -3.83 -7.25
CA TYR A 32 14.53 -3.96 -8.67
C TYR A 32 16.03 -3.95 -8.92
N ASP A 33 16.76 -3.02 -8.31
CA ASP A 33 18.22 -2.92 -8.42
C ASP A 33 18.94 -4.15 -7.87
N ARG A 34 18.35 -4.80 -6.86
CA ARG A 34 18.89 -6.03 -6.30
C ARG A 34 18.70 -7.23 -7.21
N VAL A 35 17.58 -7.29 -7.92
CA VAL A 35 17.21 -8.44 -8.76
C VAL A 35 17.70 -8.29 -10.20
N LYS A 36 17.86 -7.06 -10.72
CA LYS A 36 18.25 -6.80 -12.13
C LYS A 36 19.68 -7.21 -12.50
N VAL A 37 20.50 -7.58 -11.53
CA VAL A 37 21.91 -7.95 -11.78
C VAL A 37 22.02 -9.29 -12.53
N GLN A 38 23.02 -9.41 -13.42
CA GLN A 38 23.21 -10.59 -14.27
C GLN A 38 23.37 -11.91 -13.47
N ARG A 39 23.91 -11.84 -12.25
CA ARG A 39 23.97 -12.94 -11.30
C ARG A 39 23.62 -12.44 -9.91
N PHE A 40 22.55 -12.97 -9.34
CA PHE A 40 22.21 -12.74 -7.94
C PHE A 40 23.21 -13.46 -7.03
N ARG A 41 23.75 -12.76 -6.03
CA ARG A 41 24.60 -13.33 -4.98
C ARG A 41 24.11 -12.84 -3.64
N GLU A 42 23.61 -13.74 -2.81
CA GLU A 42 23.08 -13.42 -1.49
C GLU A 42 24.17 -12.76 -0.62
N ARG A 43 23.82 -11.63 -0.01
CA ARG A 43 24.65 -10.93 0.99
C ARG A 43 24.17 -11.28 2.38
N GLU A 44 25.05 -11.15 3.37
CA GLU A 44 24.67 -11.26 4.76
C GLU A 44 23.56 -10.25 5.08
N GLY A 45 22.45 -10.74 5.66
CA GLY A 45 21.26 -9.92 5.95
C GLY A 45 20.22 -9.83 4.83
N ASP A 46 20.50 -10.28 3.60
CA ASP A 46 19.53 -10.27 2.49
C ASP A 46 18.27 -11.08 2.85
N SER A 47 18.43 -12.28 3.41
CA SER A 47 17.30 -13.12 3.85
C SER A 47 16.37 -12.41 4.84
N THR A 48 16.94 -11.69 5.81
CA THR A 48 16.18 -10.92 6.80
C THR A 48 15.50 -9.71 6.16
N LYS A 49 16.21 -8.93 5.33
CA LYS A 49 15.64 -7.79 4.60
C LYS A 49 14.48 -8.24 3.71
N LEU A 50 14.64 -9.34 2.97
CA LEU A 50 13.60 -9.90 2.10
C LEU A 50 12.37 -10.36 2.87
N LYS A 51 12.51 -10.91 4.08
CA LYS A 51 11.36 -11.26 4.94
C LYS A 51 10.55 -10.02 5.31
N TYR A 52 11.21 -8.95 5.78
CA TYR A 52 10.52 -7.70 6.10
C TYR A 52 9.88 -7.05 4.87
N LEU A 53 10.58 -7.05 3.73
CA LEU A 53 10.03 -6.53 2.47
C LEU A 53 8.78 -7.31 2.04
N ARG A 54 8.77 -8.64 2.17
CA ARG A 54 7.57 -9.45 1.89
C ARG A 54 6.41 -9.08 2.81
N VAL A 55 6.65 -8.94 4.10
CA VAL A 55 5.61 -8.52 5.07
C VAL A 55 5.06 -7.14 4.69
N LEU A 56 5.94 -6.20 4.33
CA LEU A 56 5.55 -4.86 3.94
C LEU A 56 4.72 -4.85 2.64
N VAL A 57 5.09 -5.66 1.64
CA VAL A 57 4.29 -5.83 0.42
C VAL A 57 2.90 -6.37 0.74
N ILE A 58 2.79 -7.37 1.62
CA ILE A 58 1.50 -7.92 2.04
C ILE A 58 0.65 -6.86 2.75
N ALA A 59 1.27 -6.04 3.60
CA ALA A 59 0.58 -4.93 4.26
C ALA A 59 0.06 -3.88 3.26
N ILE A 60 0.88 -3.49 2.27
CA ILE A 60 0.49 -2.58 1.19
C ILE A 60 -0.66 -3.16 0.36
N GLN A 61 -0.63 -4.46 0.06
CA GLN A 61 -1.70 -5.14 -0.67
C GLN A 61 -3.01 -5.15 0.12
N ALA A 62 -2.96 -5.53 1.40
CA ALA A 62 -4.13 -5.53 2.27
C ALA A 62 -4.75 -4.13 2.37
N HIS A 63 -3.92 -3.09 2.57
CA HIS A 63 -4.39 -1.72 2.67
C HIS A 63 -5.01 -1.20 1.37
N ASN A 64 -4.45 -1.57 0.21
CA ASN A 64 -5.06 -1.27 -1.09
C ASN A 64 -6.43 -1.95 -1.28
N SER A 65 -6.61 -3.19 -0.79
CA SER A 65 -7.91 -3.85 -0.85
C SER A 65 -8.95 -3.12 -0.02
N ILE A 66 -8.62 -2.75 1.23
CA ILE A 66 -9.51 -1.99 2.11
C ILE A 66 -9.95 -0.67 1.45
N LEU A 67 -9.03 0.06 0.83
CA LEU A 67 -9.37 1.31 0.12
C LEU A 67 -10.26 1.08 -1.11
N LYS A 68 -10.11 -0.05 -1.80
CA LYS A 68 -10.99 -0.41 -2.92
C LYS A 68 -12.37 -0.78 -2.44
N ASP A 69 -12.47 -1.54 -1.35
CA ASP A 69 -13.73 -1.94 -0.75
C ASP A 69 -14.52 -0.70 -0.30
N GLU A 70 -13.87 0.25 0.38
CA GLU A 70 -14.46 1.55 0.77
C GLU A 70 -14.97 2.36 -0.44
N GLN A 71 -14.26 2.31 -1.58
CA GLN A 71 -14.68 2.96 -2.82
C GLN A 71 -15.86 2.25 -3.49
N LEU A 72 -15.89 0.91 -3.45
CA LEU A 72 -16.99 0.12 -4.01
C LEU A 72 -18.28 0.35 -3.21
N GLU A 73 -18.19 0.35 -1.88
CA GLU A 73 -19.32 0.64 -0.99
C GLU A 73 -19.92 2.03 -1.26
N ASP A 74 -19.08 3.06 -1.48
CA ASP A 74 -19.56 4.40 -1.86
C ASP A 74 -20.30 4.40 -3.22
N ILE A 75 -19.75 3.70 -4.21
CA ILE A 75 -20.36 3.58 -5.54
C ILE A 75 -21.71 2.85 -5.45
N GLU A 76 -21.77 1.74 -4.73
CA GLU A 76 -23.00 0.97 -4.52
C GLU A 76 -24.07 1.81 -3.83
N HIS A 77 -23.70 2.54 -2.77
CA HIS A 77 -24.62 3.43 -2.07
C HIS A 77 -25.17 4.52 -2.99
N ARG A 78 -24.32 5.14 -3.82
CA ARG A 78 -24.74 6.19 -4.76
C ARG A 78 -25.60 5.65 -5.89
N LEU A 79 -25.32 4.43 -6.36
CA LEU A 79 -26.12 3.77 -7.39
C LEU A 79 -27.52 3.44 -6.86
N ALA A 80 -27.62 2.87 -5.66
CA ALA A 80 -28.89 2.55 -5.01
C ALA A 80 -29.78 3.80 -4.85
N ALA A 81 -29.20 4.93 -4.42
CA ALA A 81 -29.94 6.18 -4.29
C ALA A 81 -30.51 6.66 -5.65
N LEU A 82 -29.74 6.51 -6.74
CA LEU A 82 -30.20 6.91 -8.08
C LEU A 82 -31.27 5.97 -8.63
N GLU A 83 -31.17 4.67 -8.35
CA GLU A 83 -32.18 3.67 -8.75
C GLU A 83 -33.49 3.88 -7.99
N GLU A 84 -33.43 4.19 -6.69
CA GLU A 84 -34.61 4.57 -5.90
C GLU A 84 -35.28 5.83 -6.47
N ASP A 85 -34.50 6.87 -6.81
CA ASP A 85 -35.03 8.09 -7.41
C ASP A 85 -35.73 7.81 -8.76
N ASP A 86 -35.14 7.03 -9.67
CA ASP A 86 -35.74 6.69 -10.97
C ASP A 86 -37.04 5.87 -10.83
N HIS A 87 -37.11 4.99 -9.83
CA HIS A 87 -38.31 4.21 -9.52
C HIS A 87 -39.44 5.04 -8.90
N THR A 88 -39.15 6.19 -8.28
CA THR A 88 -40.20 7.08 -7.73
C THR A 88 -40.88 7.97 -8.78
N TYR A 89 -40.29 8.11 -9.98
CA TYR A 89 -40.82 8.95 -11.06
C TYR A 89 -41.52 8.19 -12.21
N ASN A 90 -41.49 6.85 -12.22
CA ASN A 90 -42.26 5.98 -13.13
C ASN A 90 -43.50 5.40 -12.44
#